data_AF-A0A6V7J1C1-F1
#
_entry.id   AF-A0A6V7J1C1-F1
#
_cell.length_a   1.000
_cell.length_b   1.000
_cell.length_c   1.000
_cell.angle_alpha   90.00
_cell.angle_beta   90.00
_cell.angle_gamma   90.00
#
_symmetry.space_group_name_H-M   'P 1'
#
loop_
_entity.id
_entity.type
_entity.pdbx_description
1 polymer ?
#
loop_
_entity_poly.entity_id
_entity_poly.type
_entity_poly.pdbx_seq_one_letter_code
_entity_poly.pdbx_strand_id
1 'polypeptide(L)'
;AVAIGTEMLELDCHLTKDEQVVVSHDQNLFRSTGLNKNIAELNYQDIPVLKQRLSIDFDPEVEYVGSGSEEDRRFPLLREVFEAFPQLPINIDIKVNDDKLIAKVSDLIKEYGREEYTVWGNFSNEITQKCYKA
;
A
#
# COMPACT_ATOMS: atom_id res chain seq x y z
N ALA A 1 -6.04 -13.54 -4.45
CA ALA A 1 -5.75 -13.10 -5.83
C ALA A 1 -4.74 -14.03 -6.53
N VAL A 2 -3.51 -14.17 -6.02
CA VAL A 2 -2.49 -15.03 -6.67
C VAL A 2 -2.93 -16.49 -6.80
N ALA A 3 -3.48 -17.09 -5.75
CA ALA A 3 -3.97 -18.47 -5.78
C ALA A 3 -5.11 -18.74 -6.79
N ILE A 4 -5.79 -17.69 -7.27
CA ILE A 4 -6.85 -17.79 -8.28
C ILE A 4 -6.37 -17.37 -9.68
N GLY A 5 -5.06 -17.20 -9.87
CA GLY A 5 -4.44 -16.99 -11.18
C GLY A 5 -4.23 -15.53 -11.60
N THR A 6 -4.23 -14.56 -10.66
CA THR A 6 -3.86 -13.18 -10.99
C THR A 6 -2.38 -13.12 -11.41
N GLU A 7 -2.08 -12.35 -12.45
CA GLU A 7 -0.73 -12.21 -13.01
C GLU A 7 0.00 -10.94 -12.53
N MET A 8 -0.71 -10.03 -11.87
CA MET A 8 -0.18 -8.79 -11.32
C MET A 8 -0.98 -8.37 -10.08
N LEU A 9 -0.31 -7.72 -9.12
CA LEU A 9 -0.96 -7.04 -8.00
C LEU A 9 -0.95 -5.53 -8.25
N GLU A 10 -2.02 -4.85 -7.85
CA GLU A 10 -2.07 -3.39 -7.77
C GLU A 10 -2.06 -2.99 -6.29
N LEU A 11 -1.23 -2.01 -5.95
CA LEU A 11 -0.98 -1.60 -4.58
C LEU A 11 -0.89 -0.07 -4.48
N ASP A 12 -1.59 0.46 -3.49
CA ASP A 12 -1.49 1.86 -3.09
C ASP A 12 -0.50 2.03 -1.94
N CYS A 13 0.42 2.99 -2.06
CA CYS A 13 1.45 3.21 -1.06
C CYS A 13 1.31 4.55 -0.35
N HIS A 14 1.57 4.53 0.96
CA HIS A 14 1.73 5.70 1.83
C HIS A 14 2.99 5.56 2.69
N LEU A 15 3.46 6.67 3.24
CA LEU A 15 4.62 6.71 4.13
C LEU A 15 4.19 6.98 5.56
N THR A 16 4.71 6.20 6.51
CA THR A 16 4.57 6.46 7.95
C THR A 16 5.54 7.54 8.41
N LYS A 17 5.36 8.01 9.65
CA LYS A 17 6.26 8.98 10.29
C LYS A 17 7.70 8.46 10.41
N ASP A 18 7.86 7.16 10.66
CA ASP A 18 9.13 6.43 10.72
C ASP A 18 9.57 5.85 9.37
N GLU A 19 9.06 6.42 8.28
CA GLU A 19 9.49 6.18 6.89
C GLU A 19 9.32 4.73 6.39
N GLN A 20 8.36 4.00 6.96
CA GLN A 20 7.97 2.69 6.46
C GLN A 20 6.93 2.88 5.33
N VAL A 21 7.14 2.19 4.21
CA VAL A 21 6.18 2.20 3.09
C VAL A 21 5.08 1.20 3.39
N VAL A 22 3.88 1.72 3.65
CA VAL A 22 2.68 0.96 4.00
C VAL A 22 1.78 0.85 2.78
N VAL A 23 1.22 -0.34 2.56
CA VAL A 23 0.20 -0.57 1.55
C VAL A 23 -1.18 -0.22 2.13
N SER A 24 -1.81 0.82 1.59
CA SER A 24 -3.15 1.30 1.99
C SER A 24 -3.74 2.18 0.90
N HIS A 25 -5.02 2.04 0.60
CA HIS A 25 -5.69 2.97 -0.31
C HIS A 25 -5.80 4.38 0.30
N ASP A 26 -6.33 4.47 1.53
CA ASP A 26 -6.59 5.76 2.16
C ASP A 26 -5.37 6.29 2.88
N GLN A 27 -5.17 7.62 2.80
CA GLN A 27 -4.22 8.32 3.65
C GLN A 27 -4.64 8.37 5.12
N ASN A 28 -5.96 8.38 5.38
CA ASN A 28 -6.55 8.53 6.70
C ASN A 28 -7.11 7.19 7.19
N LEU A 29 -6.80 6.83 8.44
CA LEU A 29 -7.12 5.54 9.01
C LEU A 29 -8.58 5.41 9.49
N PHE A 30 -9.41 6.46 9.38
CA PHE A 30 -10.73 6.47 9.99
C PHE A 30 -11.68 5.41 9.42
N ARG A 31 -11.70 5.26 8.09
CA ARG A 31 -12.55 4.26 7.43
C ARG A 31 -12.15 2.85 7.84
N SER A 32 -10.87 2.55 7.72
CA SER A 32 -10.30 1.22 7.90
C SER A 32 -10.14 0.78 9.35
N THR A 33 -9.85 1.70 10.27
CA THR A 33 -9.54 1.39 11.69
C THR A 33 -10.44 2.10 12.71
N GLY A 34 -11.04 3.23 12.32
CA GLY A 34 -11.79 4.12 13.23
C GLY A 34 -10.94 5.21 13.88
N LEU A 35 -9.62 5.18 13.72
CA LEU A 35 -8.72 6.24 14.17
C LEU A 35 -8.69 7.38 13.16
N ASN A 36 -9.12 8.58 13.55
CA ASN A 36 -9.04 9.76 12.70
C ASN A 36 -7.64 10.41 12.73
N LYS A 37 -6.69 9.75 12.07
CA LYS A 37 -5.33 10.23 11.83
C LYS A 37 -4.84 9.78 10.46
N ASN A 38 -3.94 10.56 9.86
CA ASN A 38 -3.26 10.16 8.65
C ASN A 38 -2.08 9.22 8.96
N ILE A 39 -1.77 8.32 8.04
CA ILE A 39 -0.66 7.36 8.15
C ILE A 39 0.67 8.08 8.43
N ALA A 40 0.91 9.22 7.77
CA ALA A 40 2.11 10.04 7.92
C ALA A 40 2.30 10.64 9.33
N GLU A 41 1.28 10.59 10.19
CA GLU A 41 1.34 11.13 11.56
C GLU A 41 1.81 10.09 12.60
N LEU A 42 1.89 8.82 12.24
CA LEU A 42 2.14 7.70 13.15
C LEU A 42 3.38 6.91 12.76
N ASN A 43 4.08 6.31 13.74
CA ASN A 43 5.03 5.25 13.43
C ASN A 43 4.25 3.99 13.05
N TYR A 44 4.85 3.11 12.26
CA TYR A 44 4.18 1.91 11.78
C TYR A 44 3.63 1.02 12.92
N GLN A 45 4.38 0.87 14.01
CA GLN A 45 3.95 0.11 15.18
C GLN A 45 2.71 0.70 15.90
N ASP A 46 2.45 2.00 15.70
CA ASP A 46 1.34 2.72 16.35
C ASP A 46 0.07 2.71 15.48
N ILE A 47 0.12 2.15 14.26
CA ILE A 47 -1.03 2.01 13.36
C ILE A 47 -1.93 0.87 13.87
N PRO A 48 -3.22 1.13 14.15
CA PRO A 48 -4.15 0.08 14.56
C PRO A 48 -4.41 -0.91 13.43
N VAL A 49 -4.83 -2.13 13.79
CA VAL A 49 -5.31 -3.12 12.82
C VAL A 49 -6.63 -2.69 12.17
N LEU A 50 -6.88 -3.21 10.97
CA LEU A 50 -8.13 -3.04 10.23
C LEU A 50 -9.33 -3.51 11.05
N LYS A 51 -10.48 -2.86 10.92
CA LYS A 51 -11.76 -3.36 11.45
C LYS A 51 -12.04 -4.76 10.90
N GLN A 52 -12.68 -5.60 11.71
CA GLN A 52 -13.09 -6.93 11.26
C GLN A 52 -14.19 -6.87 10.19
N ARG A 53 -14.98 -5.80 10.17
CA ARG A 53 -16.01 -5.57 9.15
C ARG A 53 -15.72 -4.25 8.44
N LEU A 54 -15.65 -4.30 7.12
CA LEU A 54 -15.40 -3.14 6.27
C LEU A 54 -16.44 -3.10 5.14
N SER A 55 -17.04 -1.94 4.92
CA SER A 55 -17.91 -1.70 3.77
C SER A 55 -17.12 -1.76 2.47
N ILE A 56 -17.71 -2.32 1.41
CA ILE A 56 -17.11 -2.32 0.08
C ILE A 56 -17.65 -1.12 -0.71
N ASP A 57 -16.77 -0.22 -1.16
CA ASP A 57 -17.20 1.05 -1.76
C ASP A 57 -18.04 0.89 -3.04
N PHE A 58 -17.71 -0.12 -3.87
CA PHE A 58 -18.42 -0.40 -5.12
C PHE A 58 -19.64 -1.32 -4.94
N ASP A 59 -19.85 -1.85 -3.73
CA ASP A 59 -21.03 -2.63 -3.36
C ASP A 59 -21.40 -2.36 -1.90
N PRO A 60 -22.05 -1.21 -1.61
CA PRO A 60 -22.26 -0.73 -0.24
C PRO A 60 -23.17 -1.62 0.61
N GLU A 61 -23.92 -2.53 -0.02
CA GLU A 61 -24.76 -3.50 0.66
C GLU A 61 -23.94 -4.70 1.18
N VAL A 62 -22.69 -4.82 0.75
CA VAL A 62 -21.79 -5.91 1.12
C VAL A 62 -20.68 -5.41 2.04
N GLU A 63 -20.42 -6.19 3.09
CA GLU A 63 -19.28 -6.00 3.96
C GLU A 63 -18.25 -7.13 3.75
N TYR A 64 -16.99 -6.75 3.66
CA TYR A 64 -15.88 -7.67 3.87
C TYR A 64 -15.82 -8.04 5.35
N VAL A 65 -15.77 -9.35 5.64
CA VAL A 65 -15.56 -9.88 6.99
C VAL A 65 -14.15 -10.47 7.06
N GLY A 66 -13.25 -9.72 7.69
CA GLY A 66 -11.87 -10.13 7.94
C GLY A 66 -11.76 -11.20 9.02
N SER A 67 -10.56 -11.79 9.13
CA SER A 67 -10.28 -12.81 10.13
C SER A 67 -10.29 -12.23 11.56
N GLY A 68 -10.41 -13.12 12.55
CA GLY A 68 -10.26 -12.73 13.96
C GLY A 68 -8.81 -12.46 14.37
N SER A 69 -7.83 -12.85 13.54
CA SER A 69 -6.41 -12.62 13.81
C SER A 69 -6.09 -11.14 13.69
N GLU A 70 -5.30 -10.60 14.62
CA GLU A 70 -4.75 -9.25 14.49
C GLU A 70 -3.64 -9.20 13.44
N GLU A 71 -2.86 -10.28 13.31
CA GLU A 71 -1.77 -10.38 12.35
C GLU A 71 -2.27 -10.22 10.91
N ASP A 72 -3.32 -10.95 10.53
CA ASP A 72 -3.93 -10.87 9.20
C ASP A 72 -4.59 -9.51 8.90
N ARG A 73 -4.88 -8.73 9.94
CA ARG A 73 -5.55 -7.42 9.86
C ARG A 73 -4.58 -6.25 10.00
N ARG A 74 -3.27 -6.50 10.10
CA ARG A 74 -2.28 -5.43 10.01
C ARG A 74 -2.20 -4.90 8.58
N PHE A 75 -1.82 -3.63 8.46
CA PHE A 75 -1.45 -3.08 7.16
C PHE A 75 -0.10 -3.68 6.74
N PRO A 76 0.01 -4.27 5.54
CA PRO A 76 1.28 -4.83 5.09
C PRO A 76 2.26 -3.71 4.72
N LEU A 77 3.55 -3.97 4.95
CA LEU A 77 4.63 -3.17 4.38
C LEU A 77 4.89 -3.59 2.95
N LEU A 78 5.29 -2.65 2.09
CA LEU A 78 5.64 -2.96 0.71
C LEU A 78 6.78 -4.00 0.63
N ARG A 79 7.76 -3.93 1.56
CA ARG A 79 8.86 -4.90 1.62
C ARG A 79 8.34 -6.32 1.86
N GLU A 80 7.35 -6.49 2.73
CA GLU A 80 6.77 -7.81 3.03
C GLU A 80 6.06 -8.39 1.80
N VAL A 81 5.39 -7.52 1.01
CA VAL A 81 4.79 -7.93 -0.26
C VAL A 81 5.86 -8.35 -1.27
N PHE A 82 6.97 -7.61 -1.35
CA PHE A 82 8.09 -7.97 -2.24
C PHE A 82 8.74 -9.30 -1.85
N GLU A 83 8.93 -9.55 -0.55
CA GLU A 83 9.45 -10.81 -0.01
C GLU A 83 8.50 -11.99 -0.30
N ALA A 84 7.19 -11.78 -0.13
CA ALA A 84 6.19 -12.82 -0.34
C ALA A 84 5.99 -13.17 -1.82
N PHE A 85 6.13 -12.20 -2.73
CA PHE A 85 5.87 -12.37 -4.16
C PHE A 85 7.06 -11.91 -5.01
N PRO A 86 8.23 -12.57 -4.93
CA PRO A 86 9.48 -12.07 -5.52
C PRO A 86 9.45 -11.92 -7.04
N GLN A 87 8.63 -12.70 -7.74
CA GLN A 87 8.60 -12.73 -9.22
C GLN A 87 7.29 -12.19 -9.81
N LEU A 88 6.32 -11.82 -8.97
CA LEU A 88 5.04 -11.34 -9.45
C LEU A 88 5.17 -9.85 -9.83
N PRO A 89 4.74 -9.44 -11.04
CA PRO A 89 4.60 -8.04 -11.39
C PRO A 89 3.71 -7.28 -10.41
N ILE A 90 4.07 -6.04 -10.13
CA ILE A 90 3.34 -5.16 -9.22
C ILE A 90 3.19 -3.78 -9.87
N ASN A 91 1.96 -3.28 -9.91
CA ASN A 91 1.65 -1.90 -10.22
C ASN A 91 1.53 -1.12 -8.91
N ILE A 92 2.34 -0.07 -8.74
CA ILE A 92 2.36 0.75 -7.53
C ILE A 92 1.81 2.14 -7.82
N ASP A 93 0.80 2.54 -7.05
CA ASP A 93 0.25 3.89 -7.05
C ASP A 93 0.68 4.71 -5.83
N ILE A 94 1.27 5.88 -6.11
CA ILE A 94 1.68 6.88 -5.12
C ILE A 94 0.52 7.85 -4.89
N LYS A 95 -0.23 7.63 -3.83
CA LYS A 95 -1.49 8.38 -3.57
C LYS A 95 -1.29 9.83 -3.15
N VAL A 96 -0.10 10.22 -2.69
CA VAL A 96 0.22 11.56 -2.21
C VAL A 96 1.46 12.08 -2.92
N ASN A 97 1.43 13.33 -3.37
CA ASN A 97 2.59 13.98 -4.00
C ASN A 97 3.69 14.26 -2.96
N ASP A 98 4.46 13.23 -2.63
CA ASP A 98 5.54 13.23 -1.64
C ASP A 98 6.81 12.63 -2.25
N ASP A 99 7.82 13.47 -2.47
CA ASP A 99 9.09 13.06 -3.06
C ASP A 99 9.82 12.02 -2.21
N LYS A 100 9.62 12.04 -0.88
CA LYS A 100 10.24 11.10 0.04
C LYS A 100 9.61 9.72 -0.09
N LEU A 101 8.29 9.66 -0.22
CA LEU A 101 7.59 8.40 -0.50
C LEU A 101 8.07 7.81 -1.83
N ILE A 102 8.12 8.62 -2.90
CA ILE A 102 8.62 8.17 -4.21
C ILE A 102 10.04 7.62 -4.11
N ALA A 103 10.94 8.33 -3.42
CA ALA A 103 12.31 7.88 -3.22
C ALA A 103 12.37 6.54 -2.46
N LYS A 104 11.61 6.40 -1.37
CA LYS A 104 11.58 5.16 -0.57
C LYS A 104 11.02 3.97 -1.35
N VAL A 105 10.01 4.18 -2.18
CA VAL A 105 9.51 3.11 -3.06
C VAL A 105 10.56 2.75 -4.12
N SER A 106 11.20 3.74 -4.76
CA SER A 106 12.28 3.50 -5.73
C SER A 106 13.45 2.73 -5.10
N ASP A 107 13.86 3.10 -3.89
CA ASP A 107 14.91 2.41 -3.14
C ASP A 107 14.54 0.94 -2.89
N LEU A 108 13.30 0.65 -2.48
CA LEU A 108 12.81 -0.72 -2.30
C LEU A 108 12.75 -1.51 -3.60
N ILE A 109 12.33 -0.88 -4.71
CA ILE A 109 12.31 -1.54 -6.02
C ILE A 109 13.73 -1.97 -6.42
N LYS A 110 14.73 -1.10 -6.21
CA LYS A 110 16.14 -1.38 -6.48
C LYS A 110 16.74 -2.40 -5.52
N GLU A 111 16.44 -2.29 -4.22
CA GLU A 111 16.89 -3.24 -3.19
C GLU A 111 16.49 -4.68 -3.53
N TYR A 112 15.28 -4.87 -4.07
CA TYR A 112 14.74 -6.18 -4.43
C TYR A 112 14.98 -6.58 -5.89
N GLY A 113 15.68 -5.76 -6.69
CA GLY A 113 15.99 -6.04 -8.09
C GLY A 113 14.74 -6.23 -8.97
N ARG A 114 13.76 -5.33 -8.81
CA ARG A 114 12.42 -5.44 -9.43
C ARG A 114 12.11 -4.39 -10.49
N GLU A 115 13.13 -3.67 -10.95
CA GLU A 115 12.99 -2.52 -11.85
C GLU A 115 12.28 -2.89 -13.16
N GLU A 116 12.52 -4.09 -13.68
CA GLU A 116 12.03 -4.53 -15.01
C GLU A 116 10.57 -5.00 -15.01
N TYR A 117 9.96 -5.20 -13.83
CA TYR A 117 8.59 -5.76 -13.72
C TYR A 117 7.76 -5.08 -12.63
N THR A 118 8.21 -3.93 -12.13
CA THR A 118 7.39 -3.01 -11.34
C THR A 118 6.93 -1.86 -12.22
N VAL A 119 5.63 -1.58 -12.19
CA VAL A 119 5.02 -0.50 -12.96
C VAL A 119 4.63 0.63 -12.03
N TRP A 120 4.96 1.86 -12.40
CA TRP A 120 4.39 3.05 -11.76
C TRP A 120 3.01 3.34 -12.34
N GLY A 121 1.98 3.27 -11.51
CA GLY A 121 0.62 3.71 -11.83
C GLY A 121 0.31 5.03 -11.13
N ASN A 122 -0.25 6.01 -11.83
CA ASN A 122 -0.79 7.20 -11.16
C ASN A 122 -1.75 7.96 -12.07
N PHE A 123 -2.76 8.60 -11.49
CA PHE A 123 -3.65 9.50 -12.26
C PHE A 123 -3.04 10.90 -12.47
N SER A 124 -2.14 11.32 -11.57
CA SER A 124 -1.49 12.63 -11.60
C SER A 124 -0.27 12.62 -12.52
N ASN A 125 -0.29 13.45 -13.56
CA ASN A 125 0.85 13.63 -14.45
C ASN A 125 2.10 14.13 -13.69
N GLU A 126 1.93 14.99 -12.68
CA GLU A 126 3.07 15.49 -11.90
C GLU A 126 3.78 14.36 -11.14
N ILE A 127 3.02 13.52 -10.44
CA ILE A 127 3.57 12.38 -9.70
C ILE A 127 4.20 11.38 -10.66
N THR A 128 3.54 11.12 -11.80
CA THR A 128 4.08 10.24 -12.86
C THR A 128 5.45 10.73 -13.35
N GLN A 129 5.60 12.04 -13.61
CA GLN A 129 6.87 12.61 -14.04
C GLN A 129 7.97 12.53 -12.97
N LYS A 130 7.60 12.57 -11.68
CA LYS A 130 8.54 12.37 -10.58
C LYS A 130 8.97 10.90 -10.48
N CYS A 131 8.03 9.97 -10.53
CA CYS A 131 8.31 8.52 -10.49
C CYS A 131 9.18 8.08 -11.67
N TYR A 132 8.93 8.59 -12.87
CA TYR A 132 9.75 8.31 -14.06
C TYR A 132 11.23 8.73 -13.91
N LYS A 133 11.52 9.70 -13.05
CA LYS A 133 12.88 10.20 -12.81
C LYS A 133 13.59 9.52 -11.63
N ALA A 134 12.86 8.77 -10.81
CA ALA A 134 13.36 8.12 -9.60
C ALA A 134 14.10 6.81 -9.92
#